data_AF-Q6WB36-F1
#
_entry.id   AF-Q6WB36-F1
#
_cell.length_a   1.000
_cell.length_b   1.000
_cell.length_c   1.000
_cell.angle_alpha   90.00
_cell.angle_beta   90.00
_cell.angle_gamma   90.00
#
_symmetry.space_group_name_H-M   'P 1'
#
loop_
_entity.id
_entity.type
_entity.pdbx_description
1 polymer ?
#
loop_
_entity_poly.entity_id
_entity_poly.type
_entity_poly.pdbx_seq_one_letter_code
_entity_poly.pdbx_strand_id
1 'polypeptide(L)'
;MLVSLTVHVRGLLTVAGDELRKDGGNEANRVPRADCTEQLKSRAPNLGIRCAVNSQPFYVRRITMLVSRFAFRSPVLRSESPLSDDQIRAVVPSIFADAPHESRSDRYTYIPTVAVLTELRKEGFQPFMVTQTRVRNTERRDFTKHMIRLRHAGQINTRGEANEIILLNSHDGSSSYQMLAGMFRFVCSNGLVCGETVADVRVPHKGDVAGLVVEGAYRVLGGFDRARESRELMRDITLEAGETEVFARAALSLKYDDPDKPAPVTETQILLPRRAEDRRSDLWSVFNRTQENLTKGGLSGRSANGSRQKTRPVQGIDQNIKLNRALWLLADGMRQLKAG
;
A
#
# COMPACT_ATOMS: atom_id res chain seq x y z
N MET A 1 17.97 -32.20 -8.11
CA MET A 1 17.37 -30.92 -8.53
C MET A 1 16.91 -30.04 -7.37
N LEU A 2 16.22 -30.55 -6.32
CA LEU A 2 15.76 -29.76 -5.17
C LEU A 2 16.84 -28.97 -4.41
N VAL A 3 18.08 -29.47 -4.32
CA VAL A 3 19.18 -28.81 -3.60
C VAL A 3 19.71 -27.55 -4.32
N SER A 4 19.58 -27.48 -5.65
CA SER A 4 19.99 -26.30 -6.43
C SER A 4 18.99 -25.15 -6.27
N LEU A 5 17.70 -25.47 -6.17
CA LEU A 5 16.63 -24.50 -5.93
C LEU A 5 16.76 -23.84 -4.54
N THR A 6 17.23 -24.53 -3.50
CA THR A 6 17.36 -23.96 -2.15
C THR A 6 18.40 -22.84 -2.05
N VAL A 7 19.50 -22.92 -2.80
CA VAL A 7 20.54 -21.88 -2.80
C VAL A 7 20.06 -20.63 -3.53
N HIS A 8 19.42 -20.80 -4.68
CA HIS A 8 18.88 -19.68 -5.46
C HIS A 8 17.69 -19.01 -4.77
N VAL A 9 16.82 -19.79 -4.10
CA VAL A 9 15.72 -19.28 -3.28
C VAL A 9 16.23 -18.49 -2.08
N ARG A 10 17.34 -18.91 -1.46
CA ARG A 10 18.02 -18.11 -0.43
C ARG A 10 18.52 -16.77 -0.96
N GLY A 11 19.13 -16.76 -2.16
CA GLY A 11 19.57 -15.52 -2.82
C GLY A 11 18.42 -14.57 -3.14
N LEU A 12 17.28 -15.10 -3.63
CA LEU A 12 16.06 -14.31 -3.86
C LEU A 12 15.46 -13.74 -2.57
N LEU A 13 15.46 -14.52 -1.50
CA LEU A 13 15.03 -14.09 -0.17
C LEU A 13 15.94 -13.01 0.41
N THR A 14 17.23 -13.03 0.11
CA THR A 14 18.16 -11.95 0.51
C THR A 14 17.80 -10.65 -0.19
N VAL A 15 17.63 -10.63 -1.51
CA VAL A 15 17.28 -9.40 -2.24
C VAL A 15 15.90 -8.86 -1.83
N ALA A 16 14.88 -9.72 -1.77
CA ALA A 16 13.53 -9.33 -1.35
C ALA A 16 13.47 -8.96 0.14
N GLY A 17 14.28 -9.60 0.99
CA GLY A 17 14.39 -9.31 2.41
C GLY A 17 15.21 -8.06 2.72
N ASP A 18 16.20 -7.71 1.89
CA ASP A 18 16.97 -6.48 2.02
C ASP A 18 16.15 -5.26 1.59
N GLU A 19 15.24 -5.39 0.63
CA GLU A 19 14.17 -4.40 0.43
C GLU A 19 13.31 -4.21 1.67
N LEU A 20 13.08 -5.27 2.46
CA LEU A 20 12.39 -5.11 3.73
C LEU A 20 13.26 -4.34 4.77
N ARG A 21 14.57 -4.20 4.58
CA ARG A 21 15.47 -3.49 5.52
C ARG A 21 15.80 -2.06 5.11
N LYS A 22 15.76 -1.73 3.81
CA LYS A 22 16.15 -0.41 3.25
C LYS A 22 15.35 0.78 3.79
N ASP A 23 14.13 0.58 4.29
CA ASP A 23 13.27 1.67 4.83
C ASP A 23 13.20 1.71 6.38
N GLY A 24 14.02 0.92 7.08
CA GLY A 24 14.03 0.80 8.54
C GLY A 24 14.81 1.89 9.30
N GLY A 25 15.16 3.01 8.67
CA GLY A 25 16.01 4.04 9.27
C GLY A 25 15.36 5.40 9.35
N ASN A 26 14.57 5.66 10.39
CA ASN A 26 14.50 7.00 10.97
C ASN A 26 15.19 6.93 12.34
N GLU A 27 16.50 6.72 12.30
CA GLU A 27 17.39 6.60 13.48
C GLU A 27 17.79 7.95 14.08
N ALA A 28 17.06 9.03 13.75
CA ALA A 28 17.29 10.37 14.29
C ALA A 28 16.08 10.83 15.10
N ASN A 29 15.96 10.35 16.35
CA ASN A 29 15.37 11.09 17.49
C ASN A 29 15.30 10.24 18.77
N ARG A 30 16.44 9.67 19.22
CA ARG A 30 16.62 9.33 20.64
C ARG A 30 17.49 10.40 21.28
N VAL A 31 16.85 11.38 21.90
CA VAL A 31 17.49 12.23 22.91
C VAL A 31 16.93 11.78 24.28
N PRO A 32 17.77 11.53 25.30
CA PRO A 32 17.28 11.20 26.63
C PRO A 32 16.57 12.41 27.23
N ARG A 33 15.33 12.26 27.69
CA ARG A 33 14.69 13.30 28.50
C ARG A 33 15.25 13.24 29.91
N ALA A 34 15.84 14.36 30.32
CA ALA A 34 16.17 14.67 31.70
C ALA A 34 14.90 14.80 32.54
N ASP A 35 15.04 14.37 33.78
CA ASP A 35 14.08 14.44 34.87
C ASP A 35 13.85 15.91 35.25
N CYS A 36 12.59 16.30 35.51
CA CYS A 36 12.31 17.48 36.34
C CYS A 36 10.90 17.42 36.93
N THR A 37 10.89 17.68 38.22
CA THR A 37 9.89 17.55 39.27
C THR A 37 8.81 18.66 39.26
N GLU A 38 7.76 18.40 40.05
CA GLU A 38 6.73 19.33 40.61
C GLU A 38 5.60 19.83 39.68
N GLN A 39 4.33 19.41 39.87
CA GLN A 39 3.30 19.74 40.89
C GLN A 39 2.37 20.92 40.47
N LEU A 40 1.07 20.65 40.28
CA LEU A 40 -0.09 21.24 41.02
C LEU A 40 -1.47 21.09 40.31
N LYS A 41 -2.39 20.38 41.00
CA LYS A 41 -3.84 20.61 41.26
C LYS A 41 -4.75 21.14 40.12
N SER A 42 -5.90 20.53 39.77
CA SER A 42 -7.14 20.46 40.58
C SER A 42 -8.34 19.79 39.82
N ARG A 43 -9.36 19.36 40.59
CA ARG A 43 -10.63 18.60 40.30
C ARG A 43 -11.70 19.38 39.47
N ALA A 44 -12.38 18.79 38.47
CA ALA A 44 -13.74 18.12 38.42
C ALA A 44 -14.97 19.08 38.33
N PRO A 45 -16.26 18.69 38.01
CA PRO A 45 -16.89 17.59 37.23
C PRO A 45 -18.16 17.96 36.36
N ASN A 46 -18.62 16.99 35.52
CA ASN A 46 -20.01 16.55 35.18
C ASN A 46 -21.14 17.42 34.51
N LEU A 47 -22.04 16.64 33.89
CA LEU A 47 -23.42 16.87 33.36
C LEU A 47 -23.52 17.35 31.89
N GLY A 48 -24.39 16.82 31.01
CA GLY A 48 -25.48 15.84 31.17
C GLY A 48 -26.12 15.54 29.81
N ILE A 49 -26.82 14.40 29.76
CA ILE A 49 -27.55 13.81 28.62
C ILE A 49 -28.81 14.62 28.28
N ARG A 50 -29.19 14.71 26.99
CA ARG A 50 -30.60 14.60 26.52
C ARG A 50 -30.70 14.29 25.02
N CYS A 51 -31.59 13.35 24.72
CA CYS A 51 -32.01 12.91 23.38
C CYS A 51 -32.99 13.91 22.73
N ALA A 52 -33.02 13.94 21.39
CA ALA A 52 -34.25 14.17 20.63
C ALA A 52 -34.14 13.50 19.24
N VAL A 53 -35.17 12.73 18.91
CA VAL A 53 -35.43 12.04 17.65
C VAL A 53 -36.14 13.02 16.72
N ASN A 54 -35.78 13.08 15.44
CA ASN A 54 -36.76 13.43 14.41
C ASN A 54 -36.45 12.75 13.06
N SER A 55 -37.40 11.92 12.64
CA SER A 55 -37.65 11.37 11.31
C SER A 55 -37.93 12.50 10.30
N GLN A 56 -37.67 12.45 8.99
CA GLN A 56 -37.81 11.39 7.99
C GLN A 56 -37.28 11.92 6.62
N PRO A 57 -37.55 11.22 5.49
CA PRO A 57 -36.65 10.41 4.67
C PRO A 57 -35.88 11.23 3.59
N PHE A 58 -35.07 10.60 2.73
CA PHE A 58 -35.02 10.85 1.27
C PHE A 58 -33.82 10.12 0.62
N TYR A 59 -34.17 9.18 -0.27
CA TYR A 59 -33.46 8.66 -1.43
C TYR A 59 -32.09 7.96 -1.29
N VAL A 60 -32.19 6.64 -1.45
CA VAL A 60 -31.15 5.69 -1.79
C VAL A 60 -30.54 6.05 -3.16
N ARG A 61 -29.27 6.49 -3.19
CA ARG A 61 -28.37 6.18 -4.31
C ARG A 61 -27.44 5.06 -3.85
N ARG A 62 -27.76 3.86 -4.32
CA ARG A 62 -26.96 2.65 -4.16
C ARG A 62 -25.67 2.82 -4.97
N ILE A 63 -24.69 3.49 -4.40
CA ILE A 63 -23.32 3.48 -4.93
C ILE A 63 -22.85 2.04 -4.81
N THR A 64 -22.73 1.35 -5.93
CA THR A 64 -22.06 0.06 -6.04
C THR A 64 -20.60 0.25 -5.62
N MET A 65 -20.37 0.13 -4.32
CA MET A 65 -19.08 0.29 -3.68
C MET A 65 -18.29 -1.00 -3.94
N LEU A 66 -17.46 -1.02 -4.98
CA LEU A 66 -16.49 -2.09 -5.23
C LEU A 66 -15.34 -1.89 -4.24
N VAL A 67 -15.56 -2.32 -2.99
CA VAL A 67 -14.67 -2.02 -1.88
C VAL A 67 -13.46 -2.95 -1.89
N SER A 68 -12.29 -2.45 -2.30
CA SER A 68 -11.02 -3.00 -1.79
C SER A 68 -10.81 -2.47 -0.37
N ARG A 69 -11.42 -3.09 0.64
CA ARG A 69 -11.23 -2.66 2.03
C ARG A 69 -9.80 -2.94 2.47
N PHE A 70 -8.98 -1.91 2.59
CA PHE A 70 -7.98 -1.87 3.65
C PHE A 70 -8.74 -1.94 4.98
N ALA A 71 -8.85 -3.14 5.58
CA ALA A 71 -9.42 -3.40 6.91
C ALA A 71 -10.79 -2.73 7.25
N PHE A 72 -11.25 -2.94 8.48
CA PHE A 72 -12.48 -2.32 9.00
C PHE A 72 -12.15 -0.92 9.52
N ARG A 73 -12.81 0.12 8.98
CA ARG A 73 -12.65 1.55 9.32
C ARG A 73 -11.32 2.23 8.91
N SER A 74 -10.50 1.66 8.02
CA SER A 74 -9.43 2.48 7.43
C SER A 74 -10.03 3.50 6.46
N PRO A 75 -9.54 4.74 6.46
CA PRO A 75 -10.02 5.79 5.58
C PRO A 75 -9.50 5.54 4.17
N VAL A 76 -10.15 4.64 3.44
CA VAL A 76 -9.83 4.23 2.08
C VAL A 76 -11.06 4.45 1.19
N LEU A 77 -10.87 5.11 0.05
CA LEU A 77 -11.89 5.23 -0.99
C LEU A 77 -11.30 4.74 -2.29
N ARG A 78 -12.07 3.91 -3.00
CA ARG A 78 -11.74 3.40 -4.33
C ARG A 78 -12.96 3.54 -5.23
N SER A 79 -12.71 3.88 -6.49
CA SER A 79 -13.74 4.01 -7.51
C SER A 79 -13.26 3.46 -8.86
N GLU A 80 -14.22 3.06 -9.70
CA GLU A 80 -13.99 2.71 -11.11
C GLU A 80 -13.99 3.95 -12.01
N SER A 81 -14.47 5.08 -11.52
CA SER A 81 -14.39 6.41 -12.16
C SER A 81 -13.48 7.36 -11.37
N PRO A 82 -12.92 8.40 -12.00
CA PRO A 82 -12.15 9.43 -11.30
C PRO A 82 -12.87 9.98 -10.05
N LEU A 83 -12.12 10.17 -8.97
CA LEU A 83 -12.60 10.73 -7.71
C LEU A 83 -12.63 12.26 -7.77
N SER A 84 -13.75 12.84 -7.34
CA SER A 84 -13.90 14.28 -7.09
C SER A 84 -13.25 14.71 -5.78
N ASP A 85 -13.01 16.02 -5.62
CA ASP A 85 -12.38 16.55 -4.41
C ASP A 85 -13.25 16.37 -3.17
N ASP A 86 -14.58 16.50 -3.29
CA ASP A 86 -15.49 16.27 -2.17
C ASP A 86 -15.43 14.81 -1.69
N GLN A 87 -15.37 13.87 -2.64
CA GLN A 87 -15.21 12.45 -2.34
C GLN A 87 -13.86 12.15 -1.65
N ILE A 88 -12.77 12.77 -2.13
CA ILE A 88 -11.45 12.61 -1.51
C ILE A 88 -11.46 13.24 -0.12
N ARG A 89 -11.96 14.46 0.04
CA ARG A 89 -11.98 15.21 1.30
C ARG A 89 -12.76 14.49 2.40
N ALA A 90 -13.87 13.85 2.05
CA ALA A 90 -14.69 13.08 2.99
C ALA A 90 -13.92 11.91 3.65
N VAL A 91 -12.94 11.34 2.95
CA VAL A 91 -12.23 10.13 3.40
C VAL A 91 -10.79 10.44 3.81
N VAL A 92 -10.12 11.30 3.05
CA VAL A 92 -8.69 11.64 3.17
C VAL A 92 -8.53 13.16 3.30
N PRO A 93 -9.02 13.78 4.39
CA PRO A 93 -8.92 15.22 4.57
C PRO A 93 -7.48 15.72 4.64
N SER A 94 -6.49 14.87 4.96
CA SER A 94 -5.10 15.31 5.02
C SER A 94 -4.50 15.75 3.70
N ILE A 95 -5.12 15.44 2.55
CA ILE A 95 -4.74 15.98 1.24
C ILE A 95 -5.07 17.48 1.12
N PHE A 96 -6.06 17.94 1.89
CA PHE A 96 -6.62 19.28 1.87
C PHE A 96 -6.32 20.06 3.15
N ALA A 97 -5.26 19.71 3.89
CA ALA A 97 -4.79 20.57 4.96
C ALA A 97 -4.52 21.98 4.39
N ASP A 98 -4.72 23.03 5.18
CA ASP A 98 -4.42 24.40 4.76
C ASP A 98 -2.99 24.82 5.18
N ALA A 99 -2.37 24.06 6.07
CA ALA A 99 -1.09 24.34 6.69
C ALA A 99 -0.34 23.03 7.01
N PRO A 100 0.97 23.06 7.33
CA PRO A 100 1.63 21.91 7.92
C PRO A 100 1.22 21.72 9.38
N HIS A 101 1.51 20.56 9.96
CA HIS A 101 1.34 20.37 11.41
C HIS A 101 2.28 21.32 12.17
N GLU A 102 1.84 21.86 13.32
CA GLU A 102 2.64 22.71 14.25
C GLU A 102 3.98 22.11 14.71
N SER A 103 4.20 20.80 14.50
CA SER A 103 5.45 20.12 14.82
C SER A 103 6.54 20.35 13.77
N ARG A 104 6.22 21.08 12.68
CA ARG A 104 7.15 21.43 11.62
C ARG A 104 7.86 22.74 11.95
N SER A 105 9.18 22.75 11.76
CA SER A 105 10.00 23.96 11.93
C SER A 105 9.69 24.99 10.84
N ASP A 106 10.03 26.25 11.08
CA ASP A 106 9.88 27.36 10.12
C ASP A 106 10.61 27.13 8.77
N ARG A 107 11.62 26.25 8.75
CA ARG A 107 12.32 25.86 7.51
C ARG A 107 11.51 24.92 6.60
N TYR A 108 10.40 24.35 7.09
CA TYR A 108 9.58 23.41 6.33
C TYR A 108 8.76 24.16 5.27
N THR A 109 9.02 23.90 4.00
CA THR A 109 8.22 24.47 2.91
C THR A 109 6.94 23.65 2.75
N TYR A 110 5.82 24.25 3.17
CA TYR A 110 4.52 23.65 3.03
C TYR A 110 4.02 23.75 1.59
N ILE A 111 3.60 22.60 1.04
CA ILE A 111 3.05 22.50 -0.30
C ILE A 111 1.82 21.59 -0.19
N PRO A 112 0.61 22.14 -0.38
CA PRO A 112 -0.62 21.35 -0.28
C PRO A 112 -0.64 20.21 -1.29
N THR A 113 -0.96 19.00 -0.85
CA THR A 113 -1.07 17.86 -1.79
C THR A 113 -2.19 18.08 -2.81
N VAL A 114 -3.27 18.79 -2.45
CA VAL A 114 -4.33 19.18 -3.39
C VAL A 114 -3.82 20.04 -4.54
N ALA A 115 -2.84 20.92 -4.31
CA ALA A 115 -2.26 21.75 -5.37
C ALA A 115 -1.48 20.87 -6.37
N VAL A 116 -0.67 19.94 -5.85
CA VAL A 116 0.04 18.94 -6.68
C VAL A 116 -0.94 18.04 -7.45
N LEU A 117 -2.01 17.59 -6.81
CA LEU A 117 -3.07 16.81 -7.45
C LEU A 117 -3.75 17.58 -8.59
N THR A 118 -3.91 18.91 -8.42
CA THR A 118 -4.50 19.78 -9.44
C THR A 118 -3.61 19.85 -10.67
N GLU A 119 -2.29 20.03 -10.50
CA GLU A 119 -1.35 20.01 -11.63
C GLU A 119 -1.33 18.64 -12.32
N LEU A 120 -1.29 17.54 -11.56
CA LEU A 120 -1.38 16.18 -12.13
C LEU A 120 -2.66 15.96 -12.96
N ARG A 121 -3.80 16.53 -12.54
CA ARG A 121 -5.04 16.45 -13.31
C ARG A 121 -4.98 17.20 -14.63
N LYS A 122 -4.28 18.34 -14.70
CA LYS A 122 -4.06 19.08 -15.96
C LYS A 122 -3.27 18.23 -16.97
N GLU A 123 -2.32 17.44 -16.47
CA GLU A 123 -1.54 16.47 -17.23
C GLU A 123 -2.28 15.14 -17.49
N GLY A 124 -3.59 15.08 -17.20
CA GLY A 124 -4.43 13.91 -17.50
C GLY A 124 -4.34 12.77 -16.47
N PHE A 125 -3.64 12.94 -15.36
CA PHE A 125 -3.63 11.95 -14.26
C PHE A 125 -4.84 12.13 -13.35
N GLN A 126 -5.68 11.10 -13.27
CA GLN A 126 -6.94 11.13 -12.53
C GLN A 126 -6.90 10.19 -11.33
N PRO A 127 -7.39 10.59 -10.13
CA PRO A 127 -7.33 9.75 -8.93
C PRO A 127 -8.43 8.67 -8.93
N PHE A 128 -8.07 7.42 -8.67
CA PHE A 128 -9.03 6.29 -8.59
C PHE A 128 -9.07 5.63 -7.20
N MET A 129 -8.05 5.89 -6.38
CA MET A 129 -8.02 5.42 -5.01
C MET A 129 -7.24 6.38 -4.13
N VAL A 130 -7.75 6.62 -2.92
CA VAL A 130 -7.11 7.44 -1.89
C VAL A 130 -7.17 6.74 -0.54
N THR A 131 -6.13 6.91 0.27
CA THR A 131 -6.16 6.49 1.67
C THR A 131 -5.27 7.37 2.53
N GLN A 132 -5.55 7.45 3.83
CA GLN A 132 -4.60 7.96 4.82
C GLN A 132 -4.33 6.97 5.95
N THR A 133 -3.24 7.21 6.66
CA THR A 133 -2.89 6.50 7.87
C THR A 133 -3.90 6.83 8.96
N ARG A 134 -4.32 5.79 9.70
CA ARG A 134 -5.16 5.99 10.87
C ARG A 134 -4.28 6.37 12.06
N VAL A 135 -4.54 7.54 12.62
CA VAL A 135 -3.86 8.04 13.82
C VAL A 135 -4.74 7.87 15.05
N ARG A 136 -4.10 7.69 16.21
CA ARG A 136 -4.79 7.68 17.52
C ARG A 136 -5.06 9.10 18.03
N ASN A 137 -4.09 10.02 17.85
CA ASN A 137 -4.28 11.44 18.13
C ASN A 137 -5.07 12.08 16.97
N THR A 138 -6.24 12.63 17.29
CA THR A 138 -7.12 13.32 16.34
C THR A 138 -6.51 14.58 15.74
N GLU A 139 -5.66 15.30 16.46
CA GLU A 139 -4.98 16.52 15.98
C GLU A 139 -4.05 16.21 14.80
N ARG A 140 -3.54 14.98 14.71
CA ARG A 140 -2.69 14.53 13.61
C ARG A 140 -3.47 14.05 12.38
N ARG A 141 -4.79 13.93 12.48
CA ARG A 141 -5.62 13.29 11.46
C ARG A 141 -5.52 13.99 10.12
N ASP A 142 -5.43 15.32 10.13
CA ASP A 142 -5.44 16.13 8.93
C ASP A 142 -4.03 16.39 8.39
N PHE A 143 -2.99 15.82 9.02
CA PHE A 143 -1.59 15.98 8.56
C PHE A 143 -0.90 14.64 8.28
N THR A 144 -1.58 13.54 8.59
CA THR A 144 -0.99 12.20 8.52
C THR A 144 -0.73 11.76 7.08
N LYS A 145 0.18 10.79 6.95
CA LYS A 145 0.57 10.16 5.69
C LYS A 145 -0.64 9.72 4.89
N HIS A 146 -0.69 10.13 3.64
CA HIS A 146 -1.73 9.80 2.68
C HIS A 146 -1.14 9.30 1.37
N MET A 147 -1.96 8.56 0.65
CA MET A 147 -1.63 7.95 -0.63
C MET A 147 -2.75 8.22 -1.62
N ILE A 148 -2.37 8.59 -2.84
CA ILE A 148 -3.26 8.73 -4.00
C ILE A 148 -2.76 7.78 -5.08
N ARG A 149 -3.66 6.99 -5.68
CA ARG A 149 -3.36 6.17 -6.85
C ARG A 149 -4.08 6.77 -8.06
N LEU A 150 -3.29 7.19 -9.04
CA LEU A 150 -3.74 7.90 -10.23
C LEU A 150 -3.57 7.04 -11.48
N ARG A 151 -4.42 7.26 -12.48
CA ARG A 151 -4.28 6.69 -13.83
C ARG A 151 -4.21 7.81 -14.84
N HIS A 152 -3.35 7.69 -15.84
CA HIS A 152 -3.33 8.63 -16.94
C HIS A 152 -4.51 8.39 -17.88
N ALA A 153 -5.15 9.45 -18.38
CA ALA A 153 -6.32 9.41 -19.25
C ALA A 153 -6.15 8.47 -20.46
N GLY A 154 -4.96 8.46 -21.06
CA GLY A 154 -4.61 7.59 -22.19
C GLY A 154 -4.55 6.08 -21.86
N GLN A 155 -4.64 5.69 -20.58
CA GLN A 155 -4.52 4.29 -20.14
C GLN A 155 -5.75 3.76 -19.37
N ILE A 156 -6.81 4.57 -19.21
CA ILE A 156 -7.98 4.24 -18.37
C ILE A 156 -8.78 3.04 -18.91
N ASN A 157 -8.78 2.80 -20.23
CA ASN A 157 -9.64 1.80 -20.89
C ASN A 157 -9.01 0.40 -21.04
N THR A 158 -7.91 0.12 -20.36
CA THR A 158 -7.26 -1.20 -20.46
C THR A 158 -8.12 -2.25 -19.77
N ARG A 159 -8.61 -3.26 -20.51
CA ARG A 159 -9.48 -4.32 -19.96
C ARG A 159 -8.70 -5.17 -18.96
N GLY A 160 -9.25 -5.35 -17.75
CA GLY A 160 -8.79 -6.30 -16.74
C GLY A 160 -7.65 -5.81 -15.83
N GLU A 161 -6.79 -4.90 -16.31
CA GLU A 161 -5.68 -4.31 -15.55
C GLU A 161 -5.44 -2.84 -15.95
N ALA A 162 -5.03 -1.99 -15.00
CA ALA A 162 -4.69 -0.59 -15.20
C ALA A 162 -3.34 -0.28 -14.57
N ASN A 163 -2.53 0.53 -15.24
CA ASN A 163 -1.31 1.06 -14.64
C ASN A 163 -1.66 2.25 -13.75
N GLU A 164 -1.11 2.28 -12.54
CA GLU A 164 -1.40 3.31 -11.55
C GLU A 164 -0.10 3.94 -11.05
N ILE A 165 -0.05 5.27 -11.03
CA ILE A 165 1.01 6.01 -10.34
C ILE A 165 0.56 6.23 -8.91
N ILE A 166 1.46 6.01 -7.96
CA ILE A 166 1.18 6.16 -6.54
C ILE A 166 1.92 7.39 -6.02
N LEU A 167 1.16 8.39 -5.60
CA LEU A 167 1.67 9.58 -4.92
C LEU A 167 1.53 9.38 -3.40
N LEU A 168 2.62 9.53 -2.67
CA LEU A 168 2.67 9.47 -1.21
C LEU A 168 3.16 10.80 -0.66
N ASN A 169 2.57 11.27 0.43
CA ASN A 169 3.04 12.45 1.15
C ASN A 169 2.52 12.46 2.61
N SER A 170 3.09 13.32 3.45
CA SER A 170 2.50 13.73 4.72
C SER A 170 2.78 15.22 5.02
N HIS A 171 1.94 15.83 5.85
CA HIS A 171 2.11 17.22 6.29
C HIS A 171 2.62 17.34 7.74
N ASP A 172 2.84 16.20 8.41
CA ASP A 172 3.54 16.09 9.69
C ASP A 172 5.03 15.72 9.54
N GLY A 173 5.52 15.62 8.29
CA GLY A 173 6.90 15.29 7.93
C GLY A 173 7.35 13.86 8.26
N SER A 174 6.41 12.94 8.51
CA SER A 174 6.66 11.49 8.56
C SER A 174 6.87 10.85 7.17
N SER A 175 6.60 11.60 6.09
CA SER A 175 6.82 11.19 4.70
C SER A 175 7.15 12.41 3.86
N SER A 176 8.01 12.23 2.85
CA SER A 176 8.13 13.18 1.75
C SER A 176 7.18 12.84 0.60
N TYR A 177 7.11 13.72 -0.40
CA TYR A 177 6.60 13.38 -1.72
C TYR A 177 7.38 12.20 -2.32
N GLN A 178 6.66 11.13 -2.66
CA GLN A 178 7.19 9.98 -3.37
C GLN A 178 6.24 9.56 -4.47
N MET A 179 6.81 9.22 -5.63
CA MET A 179 6.09 8.76 -6.81
C MET A 179 6.56 7.37 -7.14
N LEU A 180 5.65 6.40 -7.04
CA LEU A 180 5.93 4.99 -7.28
C LEU A 180 5.11 4.49 -8.45
N ALA A 181 5.68 3.59 -9.23
CA ALA A 181 4.90 2.82 -10.18
C ALA A 181 4.14 1.69 -9.49
N GLY A 182 2.87 1.55 -9.83
CA GLY A 182 2.04 0.41 -9.47
C GLY A 182 1.33 -0.15 -10.67
N MET A 183 0.98 -1.42 -10.58
CA MET A 183 0.06 -2.06 -11.50
C MET A 183 -1.20 -2.42 -10.72
N PHE A 184 -2.36 -2.21 -11.31
CA PHE A 184 -3.63 -2.50 -10.67
C PHE A 184 -4.43 -3.47 -11.50
N ARG A 185 -4.60 -4.68 -10.99
CA ARG A 185 -5.52 -5.64 -11.60
C ARG A 185 -6.91 -5.45 -11.01
N PHE A 186 -7.87 -5.02 -11.86
CA PHE A 186 -9.27 -4.76 -11.47
C PHE A 186 -9.89 -5.99 -10.79
N VAL A 187 -9.58 -7.16 -11.35
CA VAL A 187 -10.06 -8.45 -10.86
C VAL A 187 -9.47 -8.81 -9.50
N CYS A 188 -8.34 -8.27 -9.06
CA CYS A 188 -7.81 -8.60 -7.74
C CYS A 188 -8.17 -7.52 -6.70
N SER A 189 -8.35 -6.27 -7.12
CA SER A 189 -8.51 -5.11 -6.24
C SER A 189 -7.36 -4.91 -5.23
N ASN A 190 -6.24 -5.62 -5.37
CA ASN A 190 -5.18 -5.70 -4.36
C ASN A 190 -4.06 -4.65 -4.52
N GLY A 191 -4.10 -3.83 -5.57
CA GLY A 191 -3.20 -2.68 -5.71
C GLY A 191 -1.72 -3.04 -5.67
N LEU A 192 -1.25 -3.74 -6.69
CA LEU A 192 0.15 -4.12 -6.79
C LEU A 192 1.05 -2.87 -6.94
N VAL A 193 2.19 -2.92 -6.25
CA VAL A 193 3.30 -1.98 -6.40
C VAL A 193 4.45 -2.75 -7.02
N CYS A 194 4.97 -2.27 -8.15
CA CYS A 194 6.12 -2.90 -8.80
C CYS A 194 7.39 -2.49 -8.04
N GLY A 195 8.36 -3.42 -7.91
CA GLY A 195 9.66 -3.16 -7.25
C GLY A 195 10.57 -2.26 -8.08
N GLU A 196 11.88 -2.21 -7.75
CA GLU A 196 12.93 -1.39 -8.40
C GLU A 196 12.93 -1.43 -9.94
N THR A 197 12.28 -2.42 -10.55
CA THR A 197 12.01 -2.52 -11.99
C THR A 197 11.24 -1.34 -12.57
N VAL A 198 10.52 -0.55 -11.76
CA VAL A 198 9.67 0.56 -12.22
C VAL A 198 9.79 1.76 -11.27
N ALA A 199 10.61 2.74 -11.68
CA ALA A 199 10.85 4.07 -11.09
C ALA A 199 10.24 4.36 -9.69
N ASP A 200 11.11 4.45 -8.67
CA ASP A 200 10.82 5.15 -7.41
C ASP A 200 11.43 6.57 -7.51
N VAL A 201 10.59 7.59 -7.49
CA VAL A 201 11.01 8.99 -7.56
C VAL A 201 10.67 9.69 -6.26
N ARG A 202 11.70 10.08 -5.50
CA ARG A 202 11.56 10.93 -4.31
C ARG A 202 11.72 12.39 -4.71
N VAL A 203 10.72 13.21 -4.37
CA VAL A 203 10.72 14.63 -4.71
C VAL A 203 11.07 15.45 -3.46
N PRO A 204 12.13 16.29 -3.50
CA PRO A 204 12.44 17.16 -2.39
C PRO A 204 11.35 18.21 -2.20
N HIS A 205 11.05 18.58 -0.94
CA HIS A 205 10.12 19.67 -0.61
C HIS A 205 10.79 21.05 -0.77
N LYS A 206 11.40 21.31 -1.93
CA LYS A 206 12.09 22.57 -2.22
C LYS A 206 12.00 22.88 -3.71
N GLY A 207 11.81 24.16 -4.06
CA GLY A 207 11.71 24.61 -5.44
C GLY A 207 10.32 24.32 -6.04
N ASP A 208 10.27 24.12 -7.36
CA ASP A 208 9.03 23.79 -8.07
C ASP A 208 8.65 22.32 -7.86
N VAL A 209 8.07 22.02 -6.71
CA VAL A 209 7.67 20.65 -6.36
C VAL A 209 6.54 20.15 -7.25
N ALA A 210 5.65 21.01 -7.72
CA ALA A 210 4.56 20.59 -8.59
C ALA A 210 5.11 20.12 -9.94
N GLY A 211 6.01 20.90 -10.56
CA GLY A 211 6.72 20.51 -11.78
C GLY A 211 7.54 19.23 -11.60
N LEU A 212 8.28 19.10 -10.48
CA LEU A 212 9.06 17.90 -10.19
C LEU A 212 8.19 16.64 -9.97
N VAL A 213 7.01 16.78 -9.35
CA VAL A 213 6.07 15.67 -9.20
C VAL A 213 5.47 15.28 -10.55
N VAL A 214 5.12 16.24 -11.41
CA VAL A 214 4.65 15.99 -12.78
C VAL A 214 5.72 15.27 -13.60
N GLU A 215 6.97 15.74 -13.56
CA GLU A 215 8.10 15.07 -14.22
C GLU A 215 8.27 13.64 -13.69
N GLY A 216 8.21 13.48 -12.37
CA GLY A 216 8.23 12.17 -11.71
C GLY A 216 7.10 11.25 -12.19
N ALA A 217 5.90 11.78 -12.39
CA ALA A 217 4.77 11.03 -12.92
C ALA A 217 5.04 10.52 -14.35
N TYR A 218 5.58 11.34 -15.24
CA TYR A 218 5.92 10.90 -16.59
C TYR A 218 7.07 9.88 -16.62
N ARG A 219 8.08 10.04 -15.75
CA ARG A 219 9.14 9.04 -15.58
C ARG A 219 8.59 7.69 -15.15
N VAL A 220 7.65 7.69 -14.19
CA VAL A 220 6.96 6.48 -13.75
C VAL A 220 6.10 5.90 -14.87
N LEU A 221 5.38 6.74 -15.62
CA LEU A 221 4.54 6.33 -16.75
C LEU A 221 5.34 5.57 -17.82
N GLY A 222 6.55 6.07 -18.16
CA GLY A 222 7.45 5.42 -19.11
C GLY A 222 8.01 4.08 -18.63
N GLY A 223 8.00 3.80 -17.31
CA GLY A 223 8.44 2.53 -16.75
C GLY A 223 7.44 1.39 -16.93
N PHE A 224 6.16 1.68 -17.21
CA PHE A 224 5.11 0.65 -17.23
C PHE A 224 5.27 -0.39 -18.34
N ASP A 225 6.02 -0.10 -19.41
CA ASP A 225 6.27 -1.06 -20.47
C ASP A 225 7.07 -2.27 -19.95
N ARG A 226 8.09 -2.02 -19.10
CA ARG A 226 8.87 -3.09 -18.45
C ARG A 226 8.02 -3.91 -17.48
N ALA A 227 7.13 -3.24 -16.75
CA ALA A 227 6.20 -3.91 -15.83
C ALA A 227 5.26 -4.85 -16.59
N ARG A 228 4.75 -4.38 -17.75
CA ARG A 228 3.87 -5.15 -18.63
C ARG A 228 4.60 -6.33 -19.25
N GLU A 229 5.82 -6.13 -19.73
CA GLU A 229 6.65 -7.19 -20.30
C GLU A 229 6.95 -8.28 -19.25
N SER A 230 7.44 -7.89 -18.07
CA SER A 230 7.69 -8.83 -16.97
C SER A 230 6.42 -9.62 -16.62
N ARG A 231 5.25 -8.96 -16.58
CA ARG A 231 3.96 -9.63 -16.39
C ARG A 231 3.66 -10.67 -17.47
N GLU A 232 3.78 -10.32 -18.75
CA GLU A 232 3.50 -11.29 -19.83
C GLU A 232 4.45 -12.49 -19.74
N LEU A 233 5.74 -12.26 -19.51
CA LEU A 233 6.70 -13.32 -19.28
C LEU A 233 6.35 -14.20 -18.07
N MET A 234 5.85 -13.62 -16.97
CA MET A 234 5.35 -14.40 -15.83
C MET A 234 4.12 -15.25 -16.16
N ARG A 235 3.30 -14.87 -17.15
CA ARG A 235 2.13 -15.66 -17.57
C ARG A 235 2.54 -16.86 -18.43
N ASP A 236 3.66 -16.75 -19.13
CA ASP A 236 4.19 -17.84 -19.97
C ASP A 236 4.94 -18.91 -19.15
N ILE A 237 5.31 -18.59 -17.91
CA ILE A 237 6.01 -19.52 -17.02
C ILE A 237 5.02 -20.31 -16.18
N THR A 238 4.91 -21.61 -16.46
CA THR A 238 4.17 -22.55 -15.60
C THR A 238 5.04 -22.99 -14.43
N LEU A 239 4.50 -22.92 -13.21
CA LEU A 239 5.12 -23.47 -12.01
C LEU A 239 4.62 -24.89 -11.73
N GLU A 240 5.56 -25.79 -11.45
CA GLU A 240 5.27 -27.11 -10.92
C GLU A 240 4.77 -27.01 -9.46
N ALA A 241 4.21 -28.11 -8.93
CA ALA A 241 3.67 -28.14 -7.57
C ALA A 241 4.72 -27.77 -6.51
N GLY A 242 5.93 -28.33 -6.61
CA GLY A 242 7.03 -28.02 -5.69
C GLY A 242 7.52 -26.58 -5.81
N GLU A 243 7.59 -26.04 -7.03
CA GLU A 243 7.98 -24.64 -7.28
C GLU A 243 6.95 -23.67 -6.69
N THR A 244 5.66 -23.98 -6.86
CA THR A 244 4.55 -23.20 -6.32
C THR A 244 4.58 -23.17 -4.78
N GLU A 245 4.86 -24.30 -4.14
CA GLU A 245 4.99 -24.39 -2.68
C GLU A 245 6.19 -23.58 -2.17
N VAL A 246 7.35 -23.69 -2.83
CA VAL A 246 8.56 -22.94 -2.49
C VAL A 246 8.32 -21.43 -2.64
N PHE A 247 7.66 -21.00 -3.71
CA PHE A 247 7.28 -19.60 -3.90
C PHE A 247 6.38 -19.11 -2.77
N ALA A 248 5.35 -19.88 -2.41
CA ALA A 248 4.45 -19.56 -1.30
C ALA A 248 5.18 -19.49 0.04
N ARG A 249 6.12 -20.40 0.31
CA ARG A 249 6.94 -20.38 1.51
C ARG A 249 7.78 -19.10 1.61
N ALA A 250 8.45 -18.74 0.52
CA ALA A 250 9.21 -17.49 0.45
C ALA A 250 8.28 -16.27 0.67
N ALA A 251 7.10 -16.27 0.05
CA ALA A 251 6.11 -15.22 0.24
C ALA A 251 5.61 -15.10 1.69
N LEU A 252 5.44 -16.22 2.42
CA LEU A 252 5.09 -16.20 3.83
C LEU A 252 6.18 -15.53 4.67
N SER A 253 7.45 -15.84 4.43
CA SER A 253 8.56 -15.22 5.16
C SER A 253 8.70 -13.72 4.93
N LEU A 254 8.16 -13.17 3.83
CA LEU A 254 8.13 -11.71 3.63
C LEU A 254 7.15 -10.97 4.56
N LYS A 255 6.14 -11.68 5.09
CA LYS A 255 5.13 -11.11 6.01
C LYS A 255 5.29 -11.61 7.45
N TYR A 256 5.79 -12.83 7.62
CA TYR A 256 5.96 -13.53 8.89
C TYR A 256 7.41 -13.96 9.01
N ASP A 257 8.29 -13.01 9.31
CA ASP A 257 9.75 -13.17 9.41
C ASP A 257 10.25 -13.46 10.82
N ASP A 258 9.36 -13.49 11.82
CA ASP A 258 9.69 -13.76 13.21
C ASP A 258 10.04 -15.25 13.40
N PRO A 259 11.32 -15.59 13.69
CA PRO A 259 11.75 -16.99 13.82
C PRO A 259 11.12 -17.69 15.03
N ASP A 260 10.68 -16.93 16.03
CA ASP A 260 10.03 -17.46 17.24
C ASP A 260 8.51 -17.61 17.07
N LYS A 261 7.94 -17.09 15.97
CA LYS A 261 6.51 -17.15 15.67
C LYS A 261 6.26 -17.65 14.25
N PRO A 262 5.97 -18.96 14.07
CA PRO A 262 5.68 -19.49 12.74
C PRO A 262 4.47 -18.79 12.13
N ALA A 263 4.46 -18.73 10.80
CA ALA A 263 3.33 -18.18 10.06
C ALA A 263 2.03 -18.87 10.50
N PRO A 264 0.95 -18.12 10.75
CA PRO A 264 -0.28 -18.69 11.28
C PRO A 264 -1.09 -19.49 10.25
N VAL A 265 -0.61 -19.55 9.01
CA VAL A 265 -1.22 -20.18 7.84
C VAL A 265 -0.16 -20.89 7.01
N THR A 266 -0.57 -21.89 6.25
CA THR A 266 0.31 -22.68 5.39
C THR A 266 0.42 -22.11 3.97
N GLU A 267 1.41 -22.61 3.23
CA GLU A 267 1.61 -22.36 1.80
C GLU A 267 0.33 -22.67 1.01
N THR A 268 -0.25 -23.84 1.23
CA THR A 268 -1.51 -24.25 0.57
C THR A 268 -2.62 -23.24 0.81
N GLN A 269 -2.75 -22.70 2.03
CA GLN A 269 -3.80 -21.73 2.35
C GLN A 269 -3.64 -20.40 1.61
N ILE A 270 -2.41 -19.90 1.46
CA ILE A 270 -2.18 -18.65 0.71
C ILE A 270 -2.18 -18.85 -0.82
N LEU A 271 -2.08 -20.10 -1.28
CA LEU A 271 -2.24 -20.49 -2.68
C LEU A 271 -3.70 -20.74 -3.06
N LEU A 272 -4.64 -20.75 -2.12
CA LEU A 272 -6.05 -20.93 -2.43
C LEU A 272 -6.56 -19.71 -3.23
N PRO A 273 -7.06 -19.92 -4.46
CA PRO A 273 -7.65 -18.83 -5.22
C PRO A 273 -8.90 -18.32 -4.52
N ARG A 274 -9.06 -17.00 -4.43
CA ARG A 274 -10.32 -16.40 -4.00
C ARG A 274 -11.37 -16.38 -5.10
N ARG A 275 -10.96 -16.60 -6.35
CA ARG A 275 -11.79 -16.45 -7.56
C ARG A 275 -11.39 -17.50 -8.60
N ALA A 276 -12.28 -17.81 -9.54
CA ALA A 276 -12.03 -18.86 -10.52
C ALA A 276 -10.92 -18.50 -11.52
N GLU A 277 -10.77 -17.21 -11.83
CA GLU A 277 -9.82 -16.67 -12.81
C GLU A 277 -8.36 -16.84 -12.39
N ASP A 278 -8.11 -17.04 -11.09
CA ASP A 278 -6.76 -17.18 -10.51
C ASP A 278 -6.33 -18.65 -10.35
N ARG A 279 -7.10 -19.61 -10.87
CA ARG A 279 -6.81 -21.05 -10.73
C ARG A 279 -5.61 -21.54 -11.52
N ARG A 280 -5.09 -20.73 -12.45
CA ARG A 280 -3.98 -21.12 -13.31
C ARG A 280 -2.70 -21.31 -12.50
N SER A 281 -1.84 -22.20 -12.98
CA SER A 281 -0.53 -22.54 -12.41
C SER A 281 0.61 -21.68 -12.95
N ASP A 282 0.32 -20.66 -13.78
CA ASP A 282 1.35 -19.72 -14.21
C ASP A 282 1.84 -18.85 -13.03
N LEU A 283 3.11 -18.42 -13.10
CA LEU A 283 3.79 -17.65 -12.07
C LEU A 283 3.02 -16.36 -11.75
N TRP A 284 2.45 -15.69 -12.75
CA TRP A 284 1.61 -14.50 -12.54
C TRP A 284 0.39 -14.82 -11.66
N SER A 285 -0.33 -15.89 -11.94
CA SER A 285 -1.50 -16.32 -11.18
C SER A 285 -1.15 -16.82 -9.78
N VAL A 286 -0.03 -17.52 -9.61
CA VAL A 286 0.50 -17.92 -8.29
C VAL A 286 0.83 -16.70 -7.45
N PHE A 287 1.58 -15.75 -8.01
CA PHE A 287 1.93 -14.49 -7.39
C PHE A 287 0.69 -13.67 -6.96
N ASN A 288 -0.32 -13.55 -7.83
CA ASN A 288 -1.54 -12.83 -7.50
C ASN A 288 -2.29 -13.46 -6.33
N ARG A 289 -2.37 -14.80 -6.25
CA ARG A 289 -3.03 -15.50 -5.14
C ARG A 289 -2.33 -15.27 -3.82
N THR A 290 -1.00 -15.42 -3.79
CA THR A 290 -0.22 -15.21 -2.57
C THR A 290 -0.32 -13.75 -2.12
N GLN A 291 -0.16 -12.80 -3.06
CA GLN A 291 -0.29 -11.37 -2.80
C GLN A 291 -1.67 -11.01 -2.24
N GLU A 292 -2.76 -11.52 -2.84
CA GLU A 292 -4.13 -11.25 -2.37
C GLU A 292 -4.34 -11.75 -0.95
N ASN A 293 -3.95 -13.00 -0.71
CA ASN A 293 -4.18 -13.65 0.57
C ASN A 293 -3.35 -13.03 1.69
N LEU A 294 -2.10 -12.64 1.39
CA LEU A 294 -1.23 -11.98 2.35
C LEU A 294 -1.66 -10.53 2.62
N THR A 295 -2.13 -9.80 1.61
CA THR A 295 -2.54 -8.39 1.79
C THR A 295 -3.91 -8.27 2.45
N LYS A 296 -4.93 -9.03 1.99
CA LYS A 296 -6.30 -8.98 2.53
C LYS A 296 -6.48 -9.72 3.85
N GLY A 297 -5.66 -10.73 4.14
CA GLY A 297 -5.86 -11.59 5.30
C GLY A 297 -7.25 -12.26 5.32
N GLY A 298 -7.78 -12.57 6.49
CA GLY A 298 -9.06 -13.25 6.67
C GLY A 298 -9.00 -14.77 6.55
N LEU A 299 -7.84 -15.34 6.22
CA LEU A 299 -7.60 -16.79 6.27
C LEU A 299 -7.65 -17.32 7.71
N SER A 300 -8.29 -18.46 7.91
CA SER A 300 -8.30 -19.18 9.19
C SER A 300 -6.91 -19.73 9.47
N GLY A 301 -6.39 -19.49 10.67
CA GLY A 301 -5.06 -19.89 11.07
C GLY A 301 -4.99 -20.29 12.54
N ARG A 302 -3.79 -20.67 12.98
CA ARG A 302 -3.50 -20.92 14.39
C ARG A 302 -2.36 -20.02 14.85
N SER A 303 -2.38 -19.60 16.10
CA SER A 303 -1.25 -18.88 16.72
C SER A 303 -0.19 -19.86 17.20
N ALA A 304 0.97 -19.33 17.63
CA ALA A 304 2.06 -20.12 18.18
C ALA A 304 1.61 -20.99 19.39
N ASN A 305 0.63 -20.52 20.18
CA ASN A 305 0.02 -21.28 21.28
C ASN A 305 -1.17 -22.17 20.85
N GLY A 306 -1.36 -22.41 19.56
CA GLY A 306 -2.40 -23.31 19.01
C GLY A 306 -3.82 -22.74 18.95
N SER A 307 -4.06 -21.52 19.45
CA SER A 307 -5.40 -20.91 19.45
C SER A 307 -5.89 -20.58 18.04
N ARG A 308 -7.21 -20.70 17.81
CA ARG A 308 -7.82 -20.36 16.51
C ARG A 308 -7.78 -18.85 16.31
N GLN A 309 -7.30 -18.42 15.15
CA GLN A 309 -7.29 -17.00 14.77
C GLN A 309 -7.59 -16.82 13.28
N LYS A 310 -7.79 -15.57 12.86
CA LYS A 310 -7.80 -15.19 11.44
C LYS A 310 -6.61 -14.29 11.16
N THR A 311 -5.95 -14.51 10.03
CA THR A 311 -4.91 -13.61 9.52
C THR A 311 -5.45 -12.20 9.39
N ARG A 312 -4.62 -11.21 9.75
CA ARG A 312 -4.99 -9.81 9.68
C ARG A 312 -4.66 -9.22 8.30
N PRO A 313 -5.51 -8.33 7.75
CA PRO A 313 -5.16 -7.52 6.59
C PRO A 313 -3.96 -6.62 6.90
N VAL A 314 -3.20 -6.26 5.88
CA VAL A 314 -2.18 -5.23 5.98
C VAL A 314 -2.86 -3.86 6.03
N GLN A 315 -2.66 -3.12 7.12
CA GLN A 315 -3.35 -1.86 7.38
C GLN A 315 -2.51 -0.60 7.09
N GLY A 316 -1.20 -0.68 7.32
CA GLY A 316 -0.29 0.45 7.12
C GLY A 316 0.07 0.64 5.65
N ILE A 317 0.14 1.90 5.21
CA ILE A 317 0.55 2.27 3.85
C ILE A 317 1.96 1.72 3.56
N ASP A 318 2.93 2.01 4.45
CA ASP A 318 4.32 1.59 4.27
C ASP A 318 4.45 0.06 4.23
N GLN A 319 3.83 -0.62 5.20
CA GLN A 319 3.84 -2.09 5.24
C GLN A 319 3.21 -2.70 3.98
N ASN A 320 2.18 -2.07 3.42
CA ASN A 320 1.54 -2.54 2.20
C ASN A 320 2.45 -2.37 0.98
N ILE A 321 3.05 -1.19 0.80
CA ILE A 321 3.98 -0.91 -0.30
C ILE A 321 5.18 -1.87 -0.22
N LYS A 322 5.78 -1.98 0.95
CA LYS A 322 6.93 -2.81 1.25
C LYS A 322 6.66 -4.29 0.93
N LEU A 323 5.55 -4.84 1.42
CA LEU A 323 5.18 -6.23 1.12
C LEU A 323 4.93 -6.44 -0.38
N ASN A 324 4.23 -5.52 -1.05
CA ASN A 324 3.96 -5.63 -2.48
C ASN A 324 5.23 -5.61 -3.32
N ARG A 325 6.17 -4.69 -3.02
CA ARG A 325 7.47 -4.62 -3.69
C ARG A 325 8.26 -5.91 -3.51
N ALA A 326 8.35 -6.41 -2.28
CA ALA A 326 9.09 -7.64 -2.00
C ALA A 326 8.48 -8.86 -2.71
N LEU A 327 7.15 -8.97 -2.74
CA LEU A 327 6.46 -10.04 -3.47
C LEU A 327 6.69 -9.92 -4.99
N TRP A 328 6.70 -8.70 -5.54
CA TRP A 328 7.01 -8.49 -6.96
C TRP A 328 8.42 -8.92 -7.30
N LEU A 329 9.42 -8.54 -6.49
CA LEU A 329 10.81 -8.93 -6.70
C LEU A 329 11.01 -10.44 -6.56
N LEU A 330 10.30 -11.08 -5.63
CA LEU A 330 10.29 -12.54 -5.53
C LEU A 330 9.75 -13.18 -6.83
N ALA A 331 8.67 -12.64 -7.40
CA ALA A 331 8.11 -13.12 -8.66
C ALA A 331 9.04 -12.85 -9.86
N ASP A 332 9.60 -11.65 -9.99
CA ASP A 332 10.53 -11.33 -11.08
C ASP A 332 11.83 -12.15 -10.96
N GLY A 333 12.32 -12.39 -9.76
CA GLY A 333 13.45 -13.29 -9.52
C GLY A 333 13.17 -14.73 -9.92
N MET A 334 11.99 -15.27 -9.57
CA MET A 334 11.56 -16.60 -10.03
C MET A 334 11.44 -16.66 -11.56
N ARG A 335 10.93 -15.58 -12.18
CA ARG A 335 10.84 -15.45 -13.64
C ARG A 335 12.23 -15.55 -14.28
N GLN A 336 13.21 -14.82 -13.74
CA GLN A 336 14.59 -14.86 -14.24
C GLN A 336 15.23 -16.25 -14.09
N LEU A 337 15.02 -16.93 -12.96
CA LEU A 337 15.54 -18.29 -12.74
C LEU A 337 14.94 -19.34 -13.69
N LYS A 338 13.68 -19.16 -14.10
CA LYS A 338 13.00 -20.08 -15.04
C LYS A 338 13.34 -19.81 -16.51
N ALA A 339 13.92 -18.65 -16.80
CA ALA A 339 14.32 -18.24 -18.14
C ALA A 339 15.78 -18.58 -18.48
N GLY A 340 16.60 -18.91 -17.47
CA GLY A 340 18.00 -19.36 -17.63
C GLY A 340 18.13 -20.88 -17.54
#